data_AF-A0A7D7D2D9-F1
#
_entry.id   AF-A0A7D7D2D9-F1
#
_cell.length_a   1.000
_cell.length_b   1.000
_cell.length_c   1.000
_cell.angle_alpha   90.00
_cell.angle_beta   90.00
_cell.angle_gamma   90.00
#
_symmetry.space_group_name_H-M   'P 1'
#
loop_
_entity.id
_entity.type
_entity.pdbx_description
1 polymer ?
#
loop_
_entity_poly.entity_id
_entity_poly.type
_entity_poly.pdbx_seq_one_letter_code
_entity_poly.pdbx_strand_id
1 'polypeptide(L)' 'MWALIVDGVVWEITDIDPNGRFHPSLLWVECGDDVEVGYLYDGKKFIFPDA' A
#
# COMPACT_ATOMS: atom_id res chain seq x y z
N MET A 1 1.21 7.13 -6.52
CA MET A 1 0.12 6.21 -6.18
C MET A 1 0.23 5.87 -4.69
N TRP A 2 -0.80 5.33 -4.06
CA TRP A 2 -0.81 5.00 -2.64
C TRP A 2 -1.29 3.57 -2.43
N ALA A 3 -0.55 2.82 -1.61
CA ALA A 3 -0.86 1.46 -1.22
C ALA A 3 -1.40 1.43 0.22
N LEU A 4 -2.57 0.85 0.40
CA LEU A 4 -3.10 0.53 1.72
C LEU A 4 -2.44 -0.75 2.23
N ILE A 5 -1.82 -0.69 3.40
CA ILE A 5 -1.16 -1.82 4.03
C ILE A 5 -2.04 -2.38 5.15
N VAL A 6 -2.38 -3.66 5.05
CA VAL A 6 -3.12 -4.41 6.07
C VAL A 6 -2.32 -5.67 6.39
N ASP A 7 -1.95 -5.86 7.66
CA ASP A 7 -1.12 -6.99 8.12
C ASP A 7 0.18 -7.19 7.31
N GLY A 8 0.78 -6.09 6.84
CA GLY A 8 2.02 -6.11 6.04
C GLY A 8 1.82 -6.45 4.56
N VAL A 9 0.56 -6.48 4.07
CA VAL A 9 0.21 -6.76 2.67
C VAL A 9 -0.46 -5.55 2.05
N VAL A 10 -0.17 -5.27 0.78
CA VAL A 10 -0.89 -4.28 -0.02
C VAL A 10 -2.30 -4.80 -0.28
N TRP A 11 -3.28 -4.18 0.36
CA TRP A 11 -4.69 -4.55 0.25
C TRP A 11 -5.42 -3.77 -0.85
N GLU A 12 -5.07 -2.49 -1.03
CA GLU A 12 -5.69 -1.60 -2.01
C GLU A 12 -4.65 -0.64 -2.57
N ILE A 13 -4.88 -0.20 -3.81
CA ILE A 13 -4.08 0.79 -4.49
C ILE A 13 -4.98 1.92 -4.99
N THR A 14 -4.52 3.16 -4.82
CA THR A 14 -5.27 4.33 -5.27
C THR A 14 -4.36 5.46 -5.75
N ASP A 15 -4.83 6.21 -6.74
CA ASP A 15 -4.13 7.39 -7.28
C ASP A 15 -4.47 8.69 -6.56
N ILE A 16 -5.43 8.65 -5.63
CA ILE A 16 -5.81 9.82 -4.83
C ILE A 16 -5.00 9.91 -3.55
N ASP A 17 -4.74 11.14 -3.08
CA ASP A 17 -4.13 11.36 -1.77
C ASP A 17 -5.08 10.89 -0.65
N PRO A 18 -4.66 9.94 0.20
CA PRO A 18 -5.52 9.35 1.22
C PRO A 18 -5.65 10.23 2.49
N ASN A 19 -4.84 11.28 2.63
CA ASN A 19 -4.81 12.14 3.81
C ASN A 19 -6.12 12.91 3.97
N GLY A 20 -6.72 12.84 5.17
CA GLY A 20 -8.01 13.46 5.47
C GLY A 20 -9.21 12.87 4.71
N ARG A 21 -9.02 11.81 3.92
CA ARG A 21 -10.09 11.09 3.18
C ARG A 21 -10.50 9.80 3.88
N PHE A 22 -9.53 9.05 4.38
CA PHE A 22 -9.74 7.76 5.00
C PHE A 22 -9.51 7.79 6.51
N HIS A 23 -9.91 6.72 7.21
CA HIS A 23 -9.72 6.64 8.65
C HIS A 23 -8.22 6.66 9.01
N PRO A 24 -7.78 7.45 9.99
CA PRO A 24 -6.35 7.64 10.31
C PRO A 24 -5.63 6.38 10.82
N SER A 25 -6.38 5.32 11.14
CA SER A 25 -5.80 4.01 11.50
C SER A 25 -5.30 3.22 10.30
N LEU A 26 -5.69 3.60 9.08
CA LEU A 26 -5.25 2.93 7.85
C LEU A 26 -3.84 3.38 7.50
N LEU A 27 -2.94 2.41 7.30
CA LEU A 27 -1.58 2.68 6.90
C LEU A 27 -1.53 2.82 5.38
N TRP A 28 -1.43 4.06 4.92
CA TRP A 28 -1.20 4.38 3.52
C TRP A 28 0.26 4.72 3.29
N VAL A 29 0.86 4.09 2.29
CA VAL A 29 2.26 4.30 1.92
C VAL A 29 2.32 4.69 0.45
N GLU A 30 3.09 5.74 0.13
CA GLU A 30 3.31 6.14 -1.24
C GLU A 30 4.05 5.03 -2.00
N CYS A 31 3.56 4.68 -3.19
CA CYS A 31 4.12 3.66 -4.05
C CYS A 31 4.23 4.14 -5.50
N GLY A 32 5.14 3.51 -6.23
CA GLY A 32 5.27 3.65 -7.69
C GLY A 32 4.31 2.71 -8.43
N ASP A 33 4.15 2.95 -9.73
CA ASP A 33 3.20 2.25 -10.61
C ASP A 33 3.44 0.74 -10.75
N ASP A 34 4.62 0.24 -10.35
CA ASP A 34 4.99 -1.18 -10.38
C ASP A 34 4.44 -1.99 -9.18
N VAL A 35 3.85 -1.33 -8.18
CA VAL A 35 3.28 -2.00 -7.00
C VAL A 35 1.86 -2.45 -7.30
N GLU A 36 1.52 -3.69 -6.91
CA GLU A 36 0.18 -4.25 -7.09
C GLU A 36 -0.40 -4.77 -5.76
N VAL A 37 -1.71 -4.99 -5.74
CA VAL A 37 -2.40 -5.64 -4.62
C VAL A 37 -1.81 -7.04 -4.40
N GLY A 38 -1.60 -7.39 -3.13
CA GLY A 38 -0.96 -8.63 -2.72
C GLY A 38 0.54 -8.51 -2.42
N TYR A 39 1.21 -7.43 -2.82
CA TYR A 39 2.62 -7.20 -2.48
C TYR A 39 2.84 -7.16 -0.97
N LEU A 40 3.98 -7.66 -0.51
CA LEU A 40 4.40 -7.55 0.89
C LEU A 40 5.09 -6.21 1.14
N TYR A 41 4.85 -5.60 2.29
CA TYR A 41 5.48 -4.37 2.71
C TYR A 41 6.24 -4.55 4.03
N ASP A 42 7.57 -4.49 3.96
CA ASP A 42 8.48 -4.69 5.11
C ASP A 42 8.67 -3.39 5.94
N GLY A 43 7.81 -2.38 5.76
CA GLY A 43 7.97 -1.06 6.40
C GLY A 43 8.92 -0.11 5.66
N LYS A 44 9.58 -0.58 4.60
CA LYS A 44 10.47 0.23 3.76
C LYS A 44 10.35 -0.05 2.26
N LYS A 45 10.04 -1.28 1.88
CA LYS A 45 10.04 -1.73 0.49
C LYS A 45 8.84 -2.62 0.23
N PHE A 46 8.36 -2.55 -1.01
CA PHE A 46 7.38 -3.48 -1.56
C PHE A 46 8.12 -4.67 -2.16
N ILE A 47 7.68 -5.87 -1.79
CA ILE A 47 8.27 -7.14 -2.20
C ILE A 47 7.17 -7.91 -2.92
N PHE A 48 7.43 -8.25 -4.18
CA PHE A 48 6.56 -9.16 -4.91
C PHE A 48 6.55 -10.51 -4.17
N PRO A 49 5.39 -11.05 -3.78
CA PRO A 49 5.30 -12.39 -3.26
C PRO A 49 5.44 -13.30 -4.47
N ASP A 50 6.59 -13.94 -4.62
CA ASP A 50 6.72 -15.04 -5.58
C ASP A 50 5.62 -16.08 -5.30
N ALA A 51 5.03 -16.62 -6.37
CA ALA A 51 3.66 -17.15 -6.49
C ALA A 51 3.22 -18.24 -5.50
#